data_AF-A0A8T2CJI3-F1
#
_entry.id   AF-A0A8T2CJI3-F1
#
_cell.length_a   1.000
_cell.length_b   1.000
_cell.length_c   1.000
_cell.angle_alpha   90.00
_cell.angle_beta   90.00
_cell.angle_gamma   90.00
#
_symmetry.space_group_name_H-M   'P 1'
#
loop_
_entity.id
_entity.type
_entity.pdbx_description
1 polymer ?
#
loop_
_entity_poly.entity_id
_entity_poly.type
_entity_poly.pdbx_seq_one_letter_code
_entity_poly.pdbx_strand_id
1 'polypeptide(L)'
;MDRTMISGSRDECLHAAWDYWRRLDESECFDIEGIEAPPGAIALIPYDCQLPNSFHPLPLWVKLYASAGLHRFNMLQGTNFKLGYVMKFNKRLALLSPYYITLLAHDSVSGSHQSFQVLVNEQSVGKLNIIIPIARPKGVTTNERLIPCDSFSVDDKLPQWPSHDSFNDTKRFYLVKESELQNNDWINLYLQLVLCAIQRVRISDSDLSKLKIVKAVIETKEDMVSPNERLNAKTAVVYITFKGLANARIAAGEHDERKAIIRRIFDEHTGHLSLLGDLIGEKRFVNIDPVTYFNSPAYLEDITHELPPDSPWMDILAGTGPWIR
;
A
#
# COMPACT_ATOMS: atom_id res chain seq x y z
N MET A 1 18.52 47.06 8.36
CA MET A 1 18.10 45.67 8.62
C MET A 1 19.26 44.77 8.21
N ASP A 2 19.92 44.20 9.21
CA ASP A 2 21.24 43.56 9.10
C ASP A 2 21.23 42.27 8.28
N ARG A 3 22.12 42.16 7.31
CA ARG A 3 22.37 40.91 6.56
C ARG A 3 22.91 39.78 7.44
N THR A 4 23.48 40.12 8.60
CA THR A 4 24.05 39.21 9.60
C THR A 4 23.00 38.51 10.46
N MET A 5 21.83 39.14 10.71
CA MET A 5 20.73 38.46 11.40
C MET A 5 20.01 37.45 10.49
N ILE A 6 19.96 37.72 9.19
CA ILE A 6 19.36 36.82 8.20
C ILE A 6 20.24 35.58 7.99
N SER A 7 21.57 35.70 8.10
CA SER A 7 22.47 34.53 8.02
C SER A 7 22.39 33.64 9.26
N GLY A 8 22.35 34.21 10.47
CA GLY A 8 22.23 33.44 11.72
C GLY A 8 20.93 32.65 11.83
N SER A 9 19.80 33.26 11.46
CA SER A 9 18.49 32.59 11.43
C SER A 9 18.43 31.43 10.41
N ARG A 10 19.17 31.54 9.30
CA ARG A 10 19.17 30.51 8.25
C ARG A 10 20.00 29.29 8.65
N ASP A 11 21.13 29.51 9.32
CA ASP A 11 21.99 28.43 9.82
C ASP A 11 21.31 27.67 10.98
N GLU A 12 20.61 28.36 11.88
CA GLU A 12 19.80 27.73 12.94
C GLU A 12 18.67 26.86 12.38
N CYS A 13 17.94 27.34 11.36
CA CYS A 13 16.91 26.56 10.68
C CYS A 13 17.48 25.32 9.98
N LEU A 14 18.66 25.43 9.36
CA LEU A 14 19.33 24.30 8.72
C LEU A 14 19.78 23.26 9.75
N HIS A 15 20.32 23.70 10.89
CA HIS A 15 20.71 22.81 11.98
C HIS A 15 19.49 22.08 12.60
N ALA A 16 18.39 22.78 12.83
CA ALA A 16 17.15 22.16 13.33
C ALA A 16 16.57 21.15 12.34
N ALA A 17 16.61 21.45 11.04
CA ALA A 17 16.20 20.51 10.00
C ALA A 17 17.09 19.26 9.95
N TRP A 18 18.42 19.43 10.05
CA TRP A 18 19.34 18.30 10.10
C TRP A 18 19.16 17.44 11.35
N ASP A 19 18.97 18.04 12.52
CA ASP A 19 18.67 17.31 13.75
C ASP A 19 17.37 16.50 13.63
N TYR A 20 16.32 17.12 13.09
CA TYR A 20 15.06 16.45 12.81
C TYR A 20 15.22 15.22 11.91
N TRP A 21 15.89 15.38 10.75
CA TRP A 21 16.11 14.26 9.83
C TRP A 21 17.01 13.17 10.42
N ARG A 22 18.01 13.55 11.21
CA ARG A 22 18.86 12.59 11.93
C ARG A 22 18.04 11.74 12.91
N ARG A 23 17.19 12.36 13.74
CA ARG A 23 16.33 11.63 14.70
C ARG A 23 15.31 10.73 14.01
N LEU A 24 14.82 11.14 12.83
CA LEU A 24 13.97 10.29 11.99
C LEU A 24 14.73 9.08 11.43
N ASP A 25 15.98 9.25 11.01
CA ASP A 25 16.82 8.16 10.53
C ASP A 25 17.15 7.17 11.66
N GLU A 26 17.48 7.67 12.85
CA GLU A 26 17.73 6.87 14.06
C GLU A 26 16.53 6.02 14.50
N SER A 27 15.31 6.51 14.24
CA SER A 27 14.05 5.79 14.52
C SER A 27 13.54 4.96 13.33
N GLU A 28 14.30 4.94 12.22
CA GLU A 28 13.91 4.39 10.93
C GLU A 28 12.51 4.85 10.48
N CYS A 29 12.11 6.06 10.91
CA CYS A 29 10.81 6.69 10.68
C CYS A 29 9.58 5.94 11.24
N PHE A 30 9.75 4.91 12.08
CA PHE A 30 8.63 4.16 12.69
C PHE A 30 8.23 4.69 14.06
N ASP A 31 9.20 4.90 14.94
CA ASP A 31 9.01 5.29 16.34
C ASP A 31 9.42 6.76 16.54
N ILE A 32 8.59 7.66 16.01
CA ILE A 32 8.86 9.11 15.92
C ILE A 32 8.21 9.94 17.02
N GLU A 33 7.64 9.29 18.03
CA GLU A 33 6.99 9.97 19.15
C GLU A 33 7.95 10.94 19.86
N GLY A 34 7.54 12.21 19.99
CA GLY A 34 8.37 13.27 20.59
C GLY A 34 9.45 13.85 19.67
N ILE A 35 9.43 13.53 18.37
CA ILE A 35 10.25 14.21 17.35
C ILE A 35 9.42 15.32 16.71
N GLU A 36 9.69 16.56 17.12
CA GLU A 36 9.00 17.74 16.58
C GLU A 36 9.69 18.26 15.32
N ALA A 37 8.90 18.52 14.28
CA ALA A 37 9.40 19.11 13.06
C ALA A 37 9.66 20.61 13.24
N PRO A 38 10.75 21.16 12.69
CA PRO A 38 11.00 22.59 12.75
C PRO A 38 9.95 23.36 11.93
N PRO A 39 9.67 24.63 12.27
CA PRO A 39 8.72 25.45 11.53
C PRO A 39 9.01 25.47 10.04
N GLY A 40 7.99 25.22 9.22
CA GLY A 40 8.09 25.22 7.75
C GLY A 40 8.67 23.96 7.11
N ALA A 41 9.04 22.94 7.89
CA ALA A 41 9.46 21.65 7.32
C ALA A 41 8.26 20.81 6.85
N ILE A 42 8.44 20.06 5.76
CA ILE A 42 7.50 19.02 5.33
C ILE A 42 7.68 17.81 6.26
N ALA A 43 6.96 17.84 7.37
CA ALA A 43 7.05 16.84 8.43
C ALA A 43 6.53 15.47 7.98
N LEU A 44 7.10 14.43 8.58
CA LEU A 44 6.47 13.11 8.64
C LEU A 44 5.36 13.17 9.70
N ILE A 45 4.12 12.88 9.31
CA ILE A 45 2.97 12.98 10.20
C ILE A 45 2.71 11.62 10.86
N PRO A 46 2.71 11.53 12.20
CA PRO A 46 2.28 10.34 12.91
C PRO A 46 0.75 10.26 12.98
N TYR A 47 0.22 9.07 12.71
CA TYR A 47 -1.18 8.73 12.86
C TYR A 47 -1.32 7.57 13.85
N ASP A 48 -2.05 7.78 14.93
CA ASP A 48 -2.42 6.74 15.88
C ASP A 48 -3.78 6.16 15.48
N CYS A 49 -3.83 4.87 15.16
CA CYS A 49 -5.06 4.18 14.73
C CYS A 49 -5.88 3.64 15.90
N GLN A 50 -5.39 3.73 17.15
CA GLN A 50 -6.06 3.24 18.36
C GLN A 50 -6.82 4.34 19.09
N LEU A 51 -6.50 5.62 18.83
CA LEU A 51 -7.20 6.73 19.45
C LEU A 51 -8.66 6.81 18.99
N PRO A 52 -9.64 6.87 19.92
CA PRO A 52 -11.04 7.14 19.58
C PRO A 52 -11.14 8.45 18.80
N ASN A 53 -11.86 8.44 17.67
CA ASN A 53 -12.05 9.59 16.78
C ASN A 53 -10.78 10.11 16.07
N SER A 54 -9.71 9.31 16.01
CA SER A 54 -8.55 9.64 15.16
C SER A 54 -8.93 9.53 13.68
N PHE A 55 -9.14 10.69 13.04
CA PHE A 55 -9.27 10.72 11.59
C PHE A 55 -7.90 10.46 10.96
N HIS A 56 -7.73 9.27 10.40
CA HIS A 56 -6.57 8.92 9.62
C HIS A 56 -7.00 8.64 8.17
N PRO A 57 -6.27 9.16 7.18
CA PRO A 57 -6.66 9.02 5.78
C PRO A 57 -6.57 7.55 5.36
N LEU A 58 -7.62 7.08 4.67
CA LEU A 58 -7.66 5.79 3.97
C LEU A 58 -7.39 4.57 4.91
N PRO A 59 -8.21 4.36 5.96
CA PRO A 59 -8.01 3.29 6.96
C PRO A 59 -7.89 1.89 6.33
N LEU A 60 -8.74 1.60 5.35
CA LEU A 60 -8.73 0.35 4.61
C LEU A 60 -7.40 0.13 3.87
N TRP A 61 -6.81 1.20 3.34
CA TRP A 61 -5.57 1.14 2.59
C TRP A 61 -4.39 0.74 3.45
N VAL A 62 -4.28 1.37 4.62
CA VAL A 62 -3.22 1.09 5.58
C VAL A 62 -3.34 -0.35 6.08
N LYS A 63 -4.56 -0.84 6.31
CA LYS A 63 -4.84 -2.25 6.65
C LYS A 63 -4.40 -3.22 5.55
N LEU A 64 -4.61 -2.90 4.28
CA LEU A 64 -4.16 -3.74 3.16
C LEU A 64 -2.63 -3.71 3.02
N TYR A 65 -1.98 -2.57 3.20
CA TYR A 65 -0.51 -2.46 3.21
C TYR A 65 0.13 -3.21 4.37
N ALA A 66 -0.45 -3.10 5.56
CA ALA A 66 -0.07 -3.91 6.72
C ALA A 66 -0.15 -5.41 6.42
N SER A 67 -1.26 -5.85 5.82
CA SER A 67 -1.47 -7.24 5.41
C SER A 67 -0.47 -7.69 4.34
N ALA A 68 -0.13 -6.82 3.38
CA ALA A 68 0.87 -7.09 2.35
C ALA A 68 2.30 -7.23 2.94
N GLY A 69 2.63 -6.42 3.94
CA GLY A 69 3.86 -6.56 4.71
C GLY A 69 3.95 -7.89 5.44
N LEU A 70 2.89 -8.29 6.13
CA LEU A 70 2.84 -9.61 6.77
C LEU A 70 2.96 -10.75 5.76
N HIS A 71 2.31 -10.62 4.60
CA HIS A 71 2.43 -11.59 3.53
C HIS A 71 3.89 -11.73 3.05
N ARG A 72 4.61 -10.61 2.86
CA ARG A 72 6.06 -10.62 2.57
C ARG A 72 6.84 -11.40 3.63
N PHE A 73 6.62 -11.10 4.91
CA PHE A 73 7.33 -11.77 6.01
C PHE A 73 7.03 -13.27 6.04
N ASN A 74 5.76 -13.65 5.90
CA ASN A 74 5.31 -15.03 5.85
C ASN A 74 5.93 -15.80 4.68
N MET A 75 6.05 -15.19 3.50
CA MET A 75 6.74 -15.79 2.36
C MET A 75 8.24 -16.04 2.64
N LEU A 76 8.90 -15.08 3.31
CA LEU A 76 10.33 -15.18 3.60
C LEU A 76 10.64 -16.21 4.69
N GLN A 77 9.82 -16.25 5.74
CA GLN A 77 10.09 -17.06 6.94
C GLN A 77 9.29 -18.38 6.99
N GLY A 78 8.37 -18.60 6.04
CA GLY A 78 7.48 -19.77 6.05
C GLY A 78 6.47 -19.75 7.21
N THR A 79 6.11 -18.56 7.70
CA THR A 79 5.16 -18.37 8.82
C THR A 79 3.74 -18.12 8.32
N ASN A 80 2.75 -18.07 9.23
CA ASN A 80 1.36 -17.77 8.91
C ASN A 80 0.77 -16.69 9.85
N PHE A 81 1.51 -15.60 10.05
CA PHE A 81 1.00 -14.47 10.81
C PHE A 81 -0.16 -13.81 10.07
N LYS A 82 -1.21 -13.50 10.81
CA LYS A 82 -2.40 -12.83 10.31
C LYS A 82 -2.52 -11.46 10.98
N LEU A 83 -3.07 -10.49 10.27
CA LEU A 83 -3.23 -9.14 10.81
C LEU A 83 -4.26 -9.16 11.95
N GLY A 84 -3.87 -8.66 13.13
CA GLY A 84 -4.81 -8.33 14.21
C GLY A 84 -5.38 -6.93 13.97
N TYR A 85 -4.55 -5.91 14.12
CA TYR A 85 -4.90 -4.52 13.86
C TYR A 85 -3.67 -3.66 13.58
N VAL A 86 -3.90 -2.49 12.99
CA VAL A 86 -2.87 -1.46 12.80
C VAL A 86 -2.82 -0.58 14.05
N MET A 87 -1.64 -0.42 14.64
CA MET A 87 -1.46 0.39 15.84
C MET A 87 -1.30 1.86 15.47
N LYS A 88 -0.34 2.13 14.57
CA LYS A 88 0.00 3.48 14.11
C LYS A 88 0.63 3.40 12.73
N PHE A 89 0.66 4.52 12.01
CA PHE A 89 1.50 4.67 10.83
C PHE A 89 1.99 6.10 10.68
N ASN A 90 3.11 6.27 9.99
CA ASN A 90 3.67 7.58 9.70
C ASN A 90 3.74 7.76 8.18
N LYS A 91 3.34 8.93 7.69
CA LYS A 91 3.38 9.28 6.26
C LYS A 91 3.49 10.80 6.07
N ARG A 92 4.09 11.24 4.96
CA ARG A 92 4.11 12.66 4.56
C ARG A 92 2.84 13.04 3.80
N LEU A 93 2.49 14.32 3.79
CA LEU A 93 1.42 14.89 2.94
C LEU A 93 1.84 14.97 1.46
N ALA A 94 2.32 13.87 0.89
CA ALA A 94 2.67 13.74 -0.51
C ALA A 94 1.90 12.57 -1.15
N LEU A 95 1.49 12.77 -2.41
CA LEU A 95 0.73 11.79 -3.20
C LEU A 95 1.44 10.43 -3.26
N LEU A 96 2.75 10.45 -3.48
CA LEU A 96 3.63 9.29 -3.40
C LEU A 96 4.53 9.51 -2.19
N SER A 97 4.18 8.86 -1.09
CA SER A 97 5.00 8.87 0.12
C SER A 97 5.05 7.46 0.69
N PRO A 98 6.19 7.04 1.23
CA PRO A 98 6.28 5.81 2.00
C PRO A 98 5.27 5.81 3.16
N TYR A 99 4.77 4.63 3.48
CA TYR A 99 4.01 4.34 4.69
C TYR A 99 4.91 3.55 5.65
N TYR A 100 5.14 4.10 6.83
CA TYR A 100 5.84 3.42 7.93
C TYR A 100 4.78 2.92 8.91
N ILE A 101 4.43 1.63 8.83
CA ILE A 101 3.29 1.07 9.55
C ILE A 101 3.78 0.22 10.71
N THR A 102 3.19 0.41 11.90
CA THR A 102 3.33 -0.49 13.04
C THR A 102 2.01 -1.23 13.27
N LEU A 103 2.06 -2.55 13.34
CA LEU A 103 0.88 -3.40 13.44
C LEU A 103 1.07 -4.49 14.49
N LEU A 104 -0.03 -5.05 14.97
CA LEU A 104 -0.06 -6.27 15.75
C LEU A 104 -0.52 -7.44 14.86
N ALA A 105 0.26 -8.51 14.85
CA ALA A 105 -0.08 -9.75 14.17
C ALA A 105 -0.33 -10.87 15.17
N HIS A 106 -1.22 -11.79 14.81
CA HIS A 106 -1.49 -13.01 15.56
C HIS A 106 -0.90 -14.21 14.83
N ASP A 107 -0.24 -15.09 15.57
CA ASP A 107 0.16 -16.40 15.05
C ASP A 107 -0.95 -17.41 15.31
N SER A 108 -1.51 -17.98 14.23
CA SER A 108 -2.53 -19.01 14.31
C SER A 108 -2.04 -20.30 14.98
N VAL A 109 -0.74 -20.56 14.99
CA VAL A 109 -0.16 -21.82 15.51
C VAL A 109 0.14 -21.72 16.99
N SER A 110 0.86 -20.69 17.43
CA SER A 110 1.22 -20.51 18.85
C SER A 110 0.17 -19.75 19.67
N GLY A 111 -0.79 -19.07 19.03
CA GLY A 111 -1.71 -18.14 19.70
C GLY A 111 -1.05 -16.87 20.24
N SER A 112 0.23 -16.66 19.92
CA SER A 112 0.99 -15.50 20.36
C SER A 112 0.68 -14.26 19.51
N HIS A 113 0.90 -13.09 20.10
CA HIS A 113 0.82 -11.81 19.41
C HIS A 113 2.21 -11.25 19.24
N GLN A 114 2.51 -10.74 18.04
CA GLN A 114 3.80 -10.15 17.70
C GLN A 114 3.57 -8.81 17.02
N SER A 115 4.25 -7.77 17.50
CA SER A 115 4.27 -6.47 16.82
C SER A 115 5.24 -6.49 15.65
N PHE A 116 4.84 -5.89 14.53
CA PHE A 116 5.64 -5.77 13.31
C PHE A 116 5.76 -4.31 12.87
N GLN A 117 6.86 -4.02 12.18
CA GLN A 117 7.11 -2.78 11.45
C GLN A 117 7.18 -3.10 9.96
N VAL A 118 6.41 -2.36 9.15
CA VAL A 118 6.27 -2.55 7.70
C VAL A 118 6.48 -1.22 6.97
N LEU A 119 7.40 -1.21 6.01
CA LEU A 119 7.59 -0.09 5.08
C LEU A 119 6.97 -0.44 3.72
N VAL A 120 6.11 0.44 3.21
CA VAL A 120 5.55 0.33 1.86
C VAL A 120 5.82 1.60 1.07
N ASN A 121 6.47 1.44 -0.09
CA ASN A 121 6.77 2.51 -1.04
C ASN A 121 5.81 2.46 -2.23
N GLU A 122 5.02 3.52 -2.42
CA GLU A 122 4.21 3.69 -3.63
C GLU A 122 5.06 4.24 -4.78
N GLN A 123 4.99 3.60 -5.95
CA GLN A 123 5.76 3.98 -7.13
C GLN A 123 4.92 4.68 -8.21
N SER A 124 3.58 4.59 -8.13
CA SER A 124 2.70 5.32 -9.06
C SER A 124 1.28 5.49 -8.53
N VAL A 125 0.58 6.51 -9.04
CA VAL A 125 -0.83 6.78 -8.76
C VAL A 125 -1.73 6.10 -9.80
N GLY A 126 -2.91 5.65 -9.39
CA GLY A 126 -3.97 5.14 -10.28
C GLY A 126 -3.77 3.72 -10.82
N LYS A 127 -2.74 3.00 -10.36
CA LYS A 127 -2.51 1.57 -10.58
C LYS A 127 -1.81 0.98 -9.37
N LEU A 128 -1.90 -0.33 -9.18
CA LEU A 128 -1.11 -0.99 -8.12
C LEU A 128 0.35 -1.00 -8.57
N ASN A 129 1.20 -0.25 -7.87
CA ASN A 129 2.65 -0.29 -8.05
C ASN A 129 3.31 0.03 -6.72
N ILE A 130 3.65 -1.00 -5.96
CA ILE A 130 4.23 -0.87 -4.63
C ILE A 130 5.44 -1.77 -4.46
N ILE A 131 6.37 -1.31 -3.62
CA ILE A 131 7.52 -2.07 -3.17
C ILE A 131 7.47 -2.11 -1.65
N ILE A 132 7.64 -3.30 -1.08
CA ILE A 132 7.63 -3.54 0.36
C ILE A 132 9.05 -3.96 0.75
N PRO A 133 9.92 -3.00 1.09
CA PRO A 133 11.30 -3.30 1.44
C PRO A 133 11.43 -3.90 2.85
N ILE A 134 10.62 -3.44 3.82
CA ILE A 134 10.70 -3.87 5.22
C ILE A 134 9.38 -4.51 5.65
N ALA A 135 9.48 -5.70 6.24
CA ALA A 135 8.46 -6.27 7.11
C ALA A 135 9.17 -7.17 8.13
N ARG A 136 9.24 -6.75 9.40
CA ARG A 136 9.99 -7.46 10.44
C ARG A 136 9.36 -7.28 11.84
N PRO A 137 9.60 -8.20 12.79
CA PRO A 137 9.19 -8.02 14.17
C PRO A 137 9.77 -6.73 14.77
N LYS A 138 8.95 -6.00 15.54
CA LYS A 138 9.37 -4.79 16.22
C LYS A 138 10.48 -5.12 17.24
N GLY A 139 11.53 -4.31 17.27
CA GLY A 139 12.70 -4.50 18.15
C GLY A 139 13.85 -5.27 17.50
N VAL A 140 13.66 -5.81 16.29
CA VAL A 140 14.75 -6.34 15.46
C VAL A 140 15.21 -5.25 14.51
N THR A 141 16.39 -4.69 14.75
CA THR A 141 17.02 -3.75 13.81
C THR A 141 17.80 -4.56 12.77
N THR A 142 17.43 -4.44 11.50
CA THR A 142 18.30 -4.90 10.41
C THR A 142 19.29 -3.76 10.14
N ASN A 143 20.59 -4.00 10.33
CA ASN A 143 21.66 -3.08 9.90
C ASN A 143 21.78 -2.98 8.35
N GLU A 144 20.76 -3.42 7.63
CA GLU A 144 20.66 -3.27 6.19
C GLU A 144 20.34 -1.81 5.95
N ARG A 145 21.37 -1.06 5.51
CA ARG A 145 21.18 0.28 4.95
C ARG A 145 19.97 0.22 4.05
N LEU A 146 18.95 1.04 4.35
CA LEU A 146 17.87 1.35 3.44
C LEU A 146 18.51 1.86 2.15
N ILE A 147 18.79 0.96 1.21
CA ILE A 147 19.30 1.36 -0.10
C ILE A 147 18.17 2.21 -0.68
N PRO A 148 18.40 3.50 -0.97
CA PRO A 148 17.41 4.32 -1.66
C PRO A 148 16.95 3.53 -2.87
N CYS A 149 15.63 3.42 -3.02
CA CYS A 149 15.00 2.61 -4.06
C CYS A 149 15.19 3.26 -5.43
N ASP A 150 16.43 3.39 -5.90
CA ASP A 150 16.80 4.05 -7.15
C ASP A 150 17.09 3.07 -8.29
N SER A 151 16.92 1.74 -8.09
CA SER A 151 17.29 0.80 -9.15
C SER A 151 16.45 -0.48 -9.31
N PHE A 152 15.34 -0.65 -8.58
CA PHE A 152 14.40 -1.73 -8.94
C PHE A 152 13.47 -1.28 -10.06
N SER A 153 14.02 -1.20 -11.28
CA SER A 153 13.20 -1.21 -12.49
C SER A 153 12.62 -2.62 -12.63
N VAL A 154 11.53 -2.86 -11.90
CA VAL A 154 10.62 -3.94 -12.24
C VAL A 154 10.13 -3.63 -13.65
N ASP A 155 10.44 -4.51 -14.60
CA ASP A 155 10.01 -4.40 -16.00
C ASP A 155 8.56 -3.86 -16.05
N ASP A 156 8.39 -2.63 -16.51
CA ASP A 156 7.23 -1.76 -16.19
C ASP A 156 5.90 -2.27 -16.74
N LYS A 157 5.94 -3.29 -17.61
CA LYS A 157 4.81 -3.76 -18.39
C LYS A 157 4.30 -5.10 -17.90
N LEU A 158 3.05 -5.10 -17.44
CA LEU A 158 2.26 -6.32 -17.25
C LEU A 158 2.11 -7.07 -18.57
N PRO A 159 2.05 -8.42 -18.54
CA PRO A 159 1.77 -9.18 -19.76
C PRO A 159 0.34 -8.94 -20.23
N GLN A 160 0.08 -9.26 -21.50
CA GLN A 160 -1.28 -9.24 -22.03
C GLN A 160 -2.11 -10.38 -21.43
N TRP A 161 -3.42 -10.17 -21.32
CA TRP A 161 -4.33 -11.23 -20.88
C TRP A 161 -4.28 -12.41 -21.86
N PRO A 162 -4.00 -13.65 -21.40
CA PRO A 162 -3.91 -14.81 -22.27
C PRO A 162 -5.23 -15.11 -23.00
N SER A 163 -5.14 -15.72 -24.19
CA SER A 163 -6.35 -16.20 -24.87
C SER A 163 -7.05 -17.28 -24.03
N HIS A 164 -8.35 -17.45 -24.21
CA HIS A 164 -9.13 -18.42 -23.43
C HIS A 164 -8.54 -19.84 -23.50
N ASP A 165 -8.07 -20.25 -24.69
CA ASP A 165 -7.49 -21.57 -24.91
C ASP A 165 -6.06 -21.71 -24.35
N SER A 166 -5.36 -20.59 -24.13
CA SER A 166 -4.01 -20.60 -23.55
C SER A 166 -4.00 -21.14 -22.12
N PHE A 167 -5.07 -20.91 -21.36
CA PHE A 167 -5.16 -21.40 -19.97
C PHE A 167 -5.27 -22.93 -19.88
N ASN A 168 -5.50 -23.64 -20.99
CA ASN A 168 -5.48 -25.10 -21.03
C ASN A 168 -4.05 -25.66 -21.02
N ASP A 169 -3.04 -24.82 -21.26
CA ASP A 169 -1.63 -25.19 -21.11
C ASP A 169 -1.26 -25.29 -19.63
N THR A 170 -1.49 -26.47 -19.05
CA THR A 170 -1.15 -26.80 -17.66
C THR A 170 0.34 -26.79 -17.37
N LYS A 171 1.20 -26.79 -18.41
CA LYS A 171 2.65 -26.65 -18.20
C LYS A 171 3.00 -25.22 -17.84
N ARG A 172 2.37 -24.25 -18.50
CA ARG A 172 2.60 -22.81 -18.28
C ARG A 172 1.73 -22.22 -17.17
N PHE A 173 0.47 -22.62 -17.12
CA PHE A 173 -0.52 -22.03 -16.23
C PHE A 173 -0.96 -23.01 -15.14
N TYR A 174 -1.12 -22.50 -13.94
CA TYR A 174 -1.70 -23.20 -12.81
C TYR A 174 -3.08 -22.63 -12.50
N LEU A 175 -4.11 -23.45 -12.70
CA LEU A 175 -5.47 -23.10 -12.30
C LEU A 175 -5.64 -23.37 -10.80
N VAL A 176 -5.86 -22.30 -10.03
CA VAL A 176 -6.02 -22.39 -8.57
C VAL A 176 -7.37 -23.03 -8.25
N LYS A 177 -7.37 -24.02 -7.36
CA LYS A 177 -8.61 -24.69 -6.92
C LYS A 177 -9.37 -23.81 -5.93
N GLU A 178 -10.67 -24.02 -5.81
CA GLU A 178 -11.50 -23.29 -4.85
C GLU A 178 -11.06 -23.52 -3.39
N SER A 179 -10.67 -24.76 -3.03
CA SER A 179 -10.10 -25.05 -1.71
C SER A 179 -8.77 -24.34 -1.45
N GLU A 180 -7.95 -24.14 -2.50
CA GLU A 180 -6.69 -23.42 -2.39
C GLU A 180 -6.92 -21.92 -2.23
N LEU A 181 -7.94 -21.36 -2.90
CA LEU A 181 -8.37 -19.97 -2.71
C LEU A 181 -8.88 -19.71 -1.29
N GLN A 182 -9.63 -20.65 -0.71
CA GLN A 182 -10.13 -20.53 0.67
C GLN A 182 -9.01 -20.60 1.72
N ASN A 183 -7.94 -21.34 1.43
CA ASN A 183 -6.78 -21.47 2.34
C ASN A 183 -5.73 -20.37 2.15
N ASN A 184 -5.74 -19.66 1.00
CA ASN A 184 -4.73 -18.67 0.64
C ASN A 184 -5.35 -17.29 0.42
N ASP A 185 -5.32 -16.49 1.48
CA ASP A 185 -5.93 -15.14 1.48
C ASP A 185 -5.18 -14.14 0.58
N TRP A 186 -3.96 -14.46 0.15
CA TRP A 186 -3.11 -13.51 -0.56
C TRP A 186 -3.64 -13.15 -1.96
N ILE A 187 -4.33 -14.06 -2.64
CA ILE A 187 -4.94 -13.78 -3.96
C ILE A 187 -6.04 -12.72 -3.80
N ASN A 188 -6.86 -12.88 -2.75
CA ASN A 188 -7.88 -11.90 -2.41
C ASN A 188 -7.25 -10.57 -1.99
N LEU A 189 -6.18 -10.59 -1.18
CA LEU A 189 -5.42 -9.40 -0.80
C LEU A 189 -4.92 -8.63 -2.04
N TYR A 190 -4.38 -9.32 -3.05
CA TYR A 190 -3.86 -8.68 -4.26
C TYR A 190 -4.98 -8.04 -5.09
N LEU A 191 -6.13 -8.70 -5.20
CA LEU A 191 -7.31 -8.13 -5.85
C LEU A 191 -7.77 -6.86 -5.14
N GLN A 192 -7.87 -6.90 -3.81
CA GLN A 192 -8.27 -5.75 -2.99
C GLN A 192 -7.28 -4.58 -3.16
N LEU A 193 -5.98 -4.87 -3.15
CA LEU A 193 -4.94 -3.86 -3.39
C LEU A 193 -5.07 -3.20 -4.77
N VAL A 194 -5.35 -3.95 -5.83
CA VAL A 194 -5.60 -3.39 -7.17
C VAL A 194 -6.81 -2.47 -7.19
N LEU A 195 -7.94 -2.95 -6.63
CA LEU A 195 -9.19 -2.19 -6.62
C LEU A 195 -9.05 -0.90 -5.83
N CYS A 196 -8.42 -0.98 -4.65
CA CYS A 196 -8.05 0.19 -3.87
C CYS A 196 -7.18 1.12 -4.70
N ALA A 197 -6.04 0.66 -5.23
CA ALA A 197 -5.08 1.46 -6.01
C ALA A 197 -5.73 2.31 -7.12
N ILE A 198 -6.73 1.75 -7.79
CA ILE A 198 -7.42 2.37 -8.94
C ILE A 198 -8.59 3.26 -8.50
N GLN A 199 -9.37 2.85 -7.50
CA GLN A 199 -10.59 3.57 -7.11
C GLN A 199 -10.36 4.61 -6.01
N ARG A 200 -9.20 4.55 -5.33
CA ARG A 200 -8.56 5.44 -4.33
C ARG A 200 -9.37 5.97 -3.15
N VAL A 201 -10.69 6.19 -3.26
CA VAL A 201 -11.50 6.90 -2.25
C VAL A 201 -12.89 6.27 -2.02
N ARG A 202 -13.33 5.29 -2.82
CA ARG A 202 -14.75 4.84 -2.80
C ARG A 202 -15.03 3.45 -2.26
N ILE A 203 -14.01 2.75 -1.75
CA ILE A 203 -14.17 1.35 -1.36
C ILE A 203 -14.18 1.26 0.16
N SER A 204 -15.29 0.75 0.72
CA SER A 204 -15.39 0.37 2.13
C SER A 204 -15.10 -1.11 2.36
N ASP A 205 -14.89 -1.54 3.60
CA ASP A 205 -14.81 -2.98 3.96
C ASP A 205 -16.07 -3.72 3.50
N SER A 206 -17.24 -3.08 3.56
CA SER A 206 -18.51 -3.67 3.12
C SER A 206 -18.53 -3.92 1.60
N ASP A 207 -17.88 -3.09 0.81
CA ASP A 207 -17.79 -3.28 -0.64
C ASP A 207 -16.81 -4.39 -0.99
N LEU A 208 -15.69 -4.49 -0.27
CA LEU A 208 -14.75 -5.61 -0.43
C LEU A 208 -15.38 -6.95 -0.07
N SER A 209 -16.29 -7.01 0.92
CA SER A 209 -16.98 -8.26 1.27
C SER A 209 -17.90 -8.80 0.18
N LYS A 210 -18.30 -7.97 -0.80
CA LYS A 210 -19.12 -8.38 -1.95
C LYS A 210 -18.28 -9.02 -3.07
N LEU A 211 -16.95 -8.94 -2.99
CA LEU A 211 -16.07 -9.47 -4.02
C LEU A 211 -16.11 -10.98 -4.04
N LYS A 212 -16.30 -11.54 -5.23
CA LYS A 212 -16.27 -12.98 -5.48
C LYS A 212 -15.24 -13.28 -6.55
N ILE A 213 -14.16 -13.98 -6.17
CA ILE A 213 -13.22 -14.54 -7.13
C ILE A 213 -13.92 -15.70 -7.85
N VAL A 214 -14.04 -15.60 -9.18
CA VAL A 214 -14.63 -16.62 -10.03
C VAL A 214 -13.57 -17.60 -10.50
N LYS A 215 -12.40 -17.07 -10.88
CA LYS A 215 -11.28 -17.86 -11.40
C LYS A 215 -9.96 -17.17 -11.09
N ALA A 216 -8.97 -17.92 -10.65
CA ALA A 216 -7.60 -17.42 -10.51
C ALA A 216 -6.64 -18.37 -11.22
N VAL A 217 -5.74 -17.80 -12.03
CA VAL A 217 -4.71 -18.54 -12.75
C VAL A 217 -3.36 -17.93 -12.46
N ILE A 218 -2.36 -18.77 -12.19
CA ILE A 218 -1.00 -18.36 -11.90
C ILE A 218 -0.08 -18.79 -13.04
N GLU A 219 0.77 -17.88 -13.48
CA GLU A 219 1.84 -18.14 -14.43
C GLU A 219 3.19 -17.90 -13.74
N THR A 220 4.09 -18.87 -13.86
CA THR A 220 5.44 -18.81 -13.33
C THR A 220 6.43 -19.00 -14.48
N LYS A 221 7.64 -18.42 -14.39
CA LYS A 221 8.68 -18.61 -15.41
C LYS A 221 9.33 -19.99 -15.37
N GLU A 222 9.15 -20.73 -14.28
CA GLU A 222 9.83 -22.00 -14.05
C GLU A 222 8.94 -23.17 -14.45
N ASP A 223 9.32 -23.86 -15.54
CA ASP A 223 8.57 -24.96 -16.15
C ASP A 223 8.52 -26.24 -15.28
N MET A 224 9.33 -26.31 -14.20
CA MET A 224 9.61 -27.53 -13.43
C MET A 224 8.98 -27.57 -12.02
N VAL A 225 8.09 -26.64 -11.72
CA VAL A 225 7.61 -26.43 -10.35
C VAL A 225 6.29 -27.19 -10.13
N SER A 226 6.18 -27.93 -9.02
CA SER A 226 4.96 -28.65 -8.65
C SER A 226 3.79 -27.67 -8.39
N PRO A 227 2.51 -28.09 -8.53
CA PRO A 227 1.33 -27.25 -8.28
C PRO A 227 1.38 -26.38 -7.01
N ASN A 228 1.77 -26.95 -5.88
CA ASN A 228 1.85 -26.25 -4.60
C ASN A 228 2.98 -25.22 -4.56
N GLU A 229 4.11 -25.52 -5.21
CA GLU A 229 5.22 -24.58 -5.29
C GLU A 229 4.90 -23.43 -6.27
N ARG A 230 4.09 -23.66 -7.31
CA ARG A 230 3.61 -22.59 -8.22
C ARG A 230 2.74 -21.57 -7.50
N LEU A 231 1.86 -22.04 -6.61
CA LEU A 231 1.01 -21.17 -5.79
C LEU A 231 1.84 -20.21 -4.93
N ASN A 232 2.93 -20.73 -4.35
CA ASN A 232 3.84 -19.99 -3.47
C ASN A 232 5.07 -19.43 -4.18
N ALA A 233 5.08 -19.42 -5.52
CA ALA A 233 6.24 -19.02 -6.31
C ALA A 233 6.63 -17.56 -6.03
N LYS A 234 7.93 -17.33 -5.82
CA LYS A 234 8.47 -16.01 -5.50
C LYS A 234 8.19 -14.97 -6.59
N THR A 235 8.31 -15.40 -7.84
CA THR A 235 7.94 -14.59 -9.01
C THR A 235 6.79 -15.23 -9.75
N ALA A 236 5.68 -14.49 -9.88
CA ALA A 236 4.47 -15.00 -10.50
C ALA A 236 3.64 -13.88 -11.14
N VAL A 237 2.88 -14.23 -12.17
CA VAL A 237 1.78 -13.39 -12.68
C VAL A 237 0.46 -14.08 -12.34
N VAL A 238 -0.48 -13.32 -11.81
CA VAL A 238 -1.77 -13.80 -11.33
C VAL A 238 -2.85 -13.12 -12.15
N TYR A 239 -3.66 -13.95 -12.80
CA TYR A 239 -4.82 -13.55 -13.59
C TYR A 239 -6.07 -13.87 -12.79
N ILE A 240 -6.83 -12.85 -12.41
CA ILE A 240 -8.01 -12.99 -11.56
C ILE A 240 -9.24 -12.56 -12.35
N THR A 241 -10.20 -13.45 -12.49
CA THR A 241 -11.57 -13.12 -12.90
C THR A 241 -12.43 -13.04 -11.64
N PHE A 242 -13.17 -11.95 -11.48
CA PHE A 242 -13.98 -11.69 -10.30
C PHE A 242 -15.31 -11.01 -10.62
N LYS A 243 -16.25 -11.10 -9.67
CA LYS A 243 -17.56 -10.43 -9.65
C LYS A 243 -17.70 -9.63 -8.36
N GLY A 244 -18.80 -8.88 -8.24
CA GLY A 244 -19.11 -8.04 -7.09
C GLY A 244 -18.67 -6.60 -7.32
N LEU A 245 -19.08 -5.68 -6.43
CA LEU A 245 -18.75 -4.25 -6.44
C LEU A 245 -19.13 -3.59 -7.78
N ALA A 246 -20.43 -3.32 -7.94
CA ALA A 246 -20.95 -2.54 -9.07
C ALA A 246 -20.15 -1.25 -9.22
N ASN A 247 -19.64 -0.99 -10.41
CA ASN A 247 -18.85 0.18 -10.69
C ASN A 247 -19.52 1.00 -11.78
N ALA A 248 -20.29 2.01 -11.35
CA ALA A 248 -20.99 2.93 -12.24
C ALA A 248 -20.04 3.64 -13.23
N ARG A 249 -18.75 3.78 -12.90
CA ARG A 249 -17.76 4.48 -13.75
C ARG A 249 -17.39 3.70 -15.01
N ILE A 250 -17.54 2.37 -14.98
CA ILE A 250 -17.29 1.49 -16.13
C ILE A 250 -18.57 0.79 -16.60
N ALA A 251 -19.73 1.21 -16.08
CA ALA A 251 -21.04 0.57 -16.29
C ALA A 251 -21.03 -0.95 -16.03
N ALA A 252 -20.16 -1.42 -15.12
CA ALA A 252 -20.11 -2.82 -14.72
C ALA A 252 -21.13 -3.04 -13.60
N GLY A 253 -22.12 -3.89 -13.86
CA GLY A 253 -23.03 -4.42 -12.87
C GLY A 253 -22.30 -5.30 -11.85
N GLU A 254 -22.95 -5.51 -10.71
CA GLU A 254 -22.42 -6.36 -9.64
C GLU A 254 -22.15 -7.81 -10.09
N HIS A 255 -22.88 -8.27 -11.11
CA HIS A 255 -22.76 -9.62 -11.64
C HIS A 255 -21.81 -9.75 -12.84
N ASP A 256 -21.25 -8.64 -13.31
CA ASP A 256 -20.37 -8.63 -14.47
C ASP A 256 -18.99 -9.18 -14.11
N GLU A 257 -18.45 -10.01 -15.01
CA GLU A 257 -17.11 -10.55 -14.85
C GLU A 257 -16.06 -9.52 -15.22
N ARG A 258 -15.22 -9.20 -14.23
CA ARG A 258 -14.09 -8.28 -14.35
C ARG A 258 -12.78 -9.03 -14.21
N LYS A 259 -11.72 -8.43 -14.72
CA LYS A 259 -10.41 -9.07 -14.86
C LYS A 259 -9.32 -8.19 -14.28
N ALA A 260 -8.48 -8.77 -13.44
CA ALA A 260 -7.30 -8.14 -12.87
C ALA A 260 -6.04 -8.94 -13.22
N ILE A 261 -4.95 -8.26 -13.54
CA ILE A 261 -3.61 -8.86 -13.70
C ILE A 261 -2.71 -8.28 -12.64
N ILE A 262 -2.02 -9.15 -11.90
CA ILE A 262 -1.05 -8.75 -10.88
C ILE A 262 0.25 -9.52 -11.11
N ARG A 263 1.36 -8.82 -11.21
CA ARG A 263 2.70 -9.38 -11.16
C ARG A 263 3.26 -9.23 -9.74
N ARG A 264 3.72 -10.35 -9.20
CA ARG A 264 4.50 -10.47 -7.97
C ARG A 264 5.95 -10.78 -8.31
N ILE A 265 6.86 -10.04 -7.70
CA ILE A 265 8.29 -10.36 -7.69
C ILE A 265 8.77 -10.28 -6.25
N PHE A 266 9.24 -11.40 -5.73
CA PHE A 266 9.96 -11.46 -4.46
C PHE A 266 11.45 -11.63 -4.76
N ASP A 267 12.24 -10.60 -4.46
CA ASP A 267 13.70 -10.64 -4.62
C ASP A 267 14.32 -11.25 -3.36
N GLU A 268 15.00 -12.38 -3.52
CA GLU A 268 15.64 -13.09 -2.42
C GLU A 268 16.89 -12.38 -1.89
N HIS A 269 17.57 -11.61 -2.72
CA HIS A 269 18.82 -10.95 -2.35
C HIS A 269 18.54 -9.74 -1.46
N THR A 270 17.45 -9.02 -1.74
CA THR A 270 17.04 -7.84 -0.96
C THR A 270 15.90 -8.12 0.00
N GLY A 271 15.23 -9.26 -0.12
CA GLY A 271 13.97 -9.57 0.56
C GLY A 271 12.80 -8.71 0.09
N HIS A 272 12.95 -7.86 -0.92
CA HIS A 272 11.89 -6.93 -1.34
C HIS A 272 10.74 -7.67 -2.02
N LEU A 273 9.50 -7.31 -1.65
CA LEU A 273 8.30 -7.73 -2.37
C LEU A 273 7.78 -6.58 -3.23
N SER A 274 7.75 -6.78 -4.54
CA SER A 274 7.22 -5.84 -5.52
C SER A 274 5.91 -6.36 -6.10
N LEU A 275 4.88 -5.50 -6.10
CA LEU A 275 3.57 -5.79 -6.67
C LEU A 275 3.20 -4.73 -7.70
N LEU A 276 2.97 -5.18 -8.93
CA LEU A 276 2.47 -4.37 -10.04
C LEU A 276 1.13 -4.95 -10.49
N GLY A 277 0.08 -4.16 -10.65
CA GLY A 277 -1.22 -4.67 -11.04
C GLY A 277 -2.16 -3.65 -11.67
N ASP A 278 -3.10 -4.14 -12.47
CA ASP A 278 -4.07 -3.33 -13.20
C ASP A 278 -5.35 -4.12 -13.53
N LEU A 279 -6.41 -3.40 -13.90
CA LEU A 279 -7.67 -3.96 -14.40
C LEU A 279 -7.67 -4.01 -15.94
N ILE A 280 -8.26 -5.05 -16.50
CA ILE A 280 -8.29 -5.30 -17.95
C ILE A 280 -9.63 -4.91 -18.54
N GLY A 281 -9.59 -4.17 -19.66
CA GLY A 281 -10.79 -3.72 -20.35
C GLY A 281 -11.48 -2.53 -19.68
N GLU A 282 -11.00 -2.10 -18.51
CA GLU A 282 -11.47 -0.90 -17.84
C GLU A 282 -10.67 0.31 -18.35
N LYS A 283 -11.38 1.33 -18.87
CA LYS A 283 -10.70 2.58 -19.24
C LYS A 283 -10.12 3.20 -17.97
N ARG A 284 -8.80 3.34 -17.93
CA ARG A 284 -8.13 4.21 -16.95
C ARG A 284 -8.76 5.60 -17.06
N PHE A 285 -8.89 6.30 -15.93
CA PHE A 285 -9.02 7.75 -16.00
C PHE A 285 -7.73 8.30 -16.62
N VAL A 286 -7.75 8.53 -17.93
CA VAL A 286 -6.78 9.36 -18.61
C VAL A 286 -7.48 10.69 -18.86
N ASN A 287 -7.36 11.58 -17.86
CA ASN A 287 -7.46 13.04 -17.93
C ASN A 287 -8.00 13.64 -16.63
N ILE A 288 -7.47 13.19 -15.50
CA ILE A 288 -7.33 14.14 -14.43
C ILE A 288 -5.88 14.04 -14.04
N ASP A 289 -5.12 15.10 -14.33
CA ASP A 289 -3.78 15.19 -13.79
C ASP A 289 -3.93 15.03 -12.25
N PRO A 290 -3.17 14.13 -11.61
CA PRO A 290 -3.30 13.89 -10.18
C PRO A 290 -3.15 15.17 -9.35
N VAL A 291 -2.51 16.22 -9.88
CA VAL A 291 -2.49 17.53 -9.22
C VAL A 291 -3.84 18.25 -9.37
N THR A 292 -4.47 18.19 -10.55
CA THR A 292 -5.77 18.83 -10.80
C THR A 292 -6.96 18.11 -10.18
N TYR A 293 -6.96 16.77 -10.05
CA TYR A 293 -8.07 16.05 -9.39
C TYR A 293 -8.09 16.30 -7.89
N PHE A 294 -6.92 16.21 -7.26
CA PHE A 294 -6.80 16.30 -5.81
C PHE A 294 -6.84 17.76 -5.31
N ASN A 295 -6.62 18.73 -6.21
CA ASN A 295 -6.95 20.14 -5.99
C ASN A 295 -8.35 20.52 -6.54
N SER A 296 -9.11 19.56 -7.08
CA SER A 296 -10.45 19.86 -7.60
C SER A 296 -11.42 20.05 -6.43
N PRO A 297 -12.40 20.95 -6.57
CA PRO A 297 -13.50 21.07 -5.62
C PRO A 297 -14.19 19.74 -5.34
N ALA A 298 -14.25 18.84 -6.33
CA ALA A 298 -14.88 17.52 -6.19
C ALA A 298 -14.13 16.55 -5.26
N TYR A 299 -12.79 16.59 -5.21
CA TYR A 299 -12.02 15.78 -4.24
C TYR A 299 -12.09 16.36 -2.83
N LEU A 300 -12.06 17.69 -2.73
CA LEU A 300 -12.25 18.39 -1.46
C LEU A 300 -13.66 18.17 -0.90
N GLU A 301 -14.69 18.23 -1.75
CA GLU A 301 -16.07 17.89 -1.40
C GLU A 301 -16.20 16.44 -0.94
N ASP A 302 -15.64 15.47 -1.68
CA ASP A 302 -15.63 14.04 -1.30
C ASP A 302 -14.95 13.81 0.08
N ILE A 303 -13.88 14.54 0.41
CA ILE A 303 -13.27 14.50 1.76
C ILE A 303 -14.14 15.19 2.81
N THR A 304 -14.65 16.39 2.52
CA THR A 304 -15.42 17.19 3.50
C THR A 304 -16.74 16.55 3.90
N HIS A 305 -17.35 15.73 3.03
CA HIS A 305 -18.55 14.96 3.37
C HIS A 305 -18.27 13.77 4.32
N GLU A 306 -17.03 13.30 4.40
CA GLU A 306 -16.59 12.27 5.34
C GLU A 306 -16.00 12.85 6.64
N LEU A 307 -15.73 14.16 6.68
CA LEU A 307 -15.22 14.85 7.86
C LEU A 307 -16.36 15.37 8.75
N PRO A 308 -16.31 15.19 10.08
CA PRO A 308 -17.20 15.90 10.99
C PRO A 308 -17.02 17.42 10.86
N PRO A 309 -18.08 18.25 11.05
CA PRO A 309 -18.01 19.69 10.90
C PRO A 309 -16.93 20.37 11.77
N ASP A 310 -16.56 19.75 12.90
CA ASP A 310 -15.54 20.24 13.84
C ASP A 310 -14.14 19.65 13.60
N SER A 311 -13.91 19.06 12.43
CA SER A 311 -12.62 18.47 12.08
C SER A 311 -11.54 19.55 11.87
N PRO A 312 -10.34 19.44 12.49
CA PRO A 312 -9.22 20.36 12.22
C PRO A 312 -8.79 20.38 10.75
N TRP A 313 -9.21 19.36 9.98
CA TRP A 313 -9.00 19.27 8.54
C TRP A 313 -9.85 20.28 7.76
N MET A 314 -11.03 20.70 8.27
CA MET A 314 -11.88 21.72 7.63
C MET A 314 -11.17 23.07 7.54
N ASP A 315 -10.47 23.49 8.58
CA ASP A 315 -9.74 24.77 8.62
C ASP A 315 -8.52 24.79 7.68
N ILE A 316 -7.89 23.65 7.47
CA ILE A 316 -6.77 23.49 6.54
C ILE A 316 -7.25 23.51 5.09
N LEU A 317 -8.37 22.84 4.79
CA LEU A 317 -8.98 22.84 3.47
C LEU A 317 -9.63 24.20 3.10
N ALA A 318 -10.13 24.93 4.09
CA ALA A 318 -10.70 26.28 3.92
C ALA A 318 -9.62 27.38 3.81
N GLY A 319 -8.33 27.05 3.99
CA GLY A 319 -7.25 28.04 3.98
C GLY A 319 -7.31 29.02 5.17
N THR A 320 -8.04 28.68 6.23
CA THR A 320 -8.28 29.54 7.41
C THR A 320 -7.58 29.05 8.67
N GLY A 321 -6.77 27.99 8.59
CA GLY A 321 -5.98 27.51 9.71
C GLY A 321 -4.99 28.56 10.24
N PRO A 322 -4.55 28.48 11.51
CA PRO A 322 -3.78 29.54 12.20
C PRO A 322 -2.40 29.84 11.59
N TRP A 323 -2.01 29.14 10.51
CA TRP A 323 -0.68 29.13 9.93
C TRP A 323 -0.61 29.79 8.54
N ILE A 324 -1.68 30.45 8.07
CA ILE A 324 -1.72 31.18 6.78
C ILE A 324 -1.76 32.72 6.98
N ARG A 325 -1.07 33.25 7.99
CA ARG A 325 -0.78 34.70 8.05
C ARG A 325 0.68 35.00 8.36
#